data_AF-T0TTX9-F1
#
_entry.id   AF-T0TTX9-F1
#
_cell.length_a   1.000
_cell.length_b   1.000
_cell.length_c   1.000
_cell.angle_alpha   90.00
_cell.angle_beta   90.00
_cell.angle_gamma   90.00
#
_symmetry.space_group_name_H-M   'P 1'
#
loop_
_entity.id
_entity.type
_entity.pdbx_description
1 polymer ?
#
loop_
_entity_poly.entity_id
_entity_poly.type
_entity_poly.pdbx_seq_one_letter_code
_entity_poly.pdbx_strand_id
1 'polypeptide(L)'
;MKKVMITLLAGASVLSLVACTPKRYERQSKPKTASSSSVKKEKKDTGQKHYQEVLDRYKSYAVAIHTKDKTALQNELKKIEATSEEYAYVFNLQTLGSTNEWQYAFDDLNRDGNDELLIGDGKTIAAVYYLKDNQPTLLHVAYVASAGGYRSSLDVFDNGQIVYATWQSLNPEMELTLYSLGKGEAKEEKKATIQIGGKETAEQALGISAKKLDLSKLDWKTFDGTGYSKSTAKAEEKKSESFQVQVSVADLRIRKEPSTSAPSAGMISKGTHTITETVDADGHTWGKLESGQGWIALDFTTRVDGSKSASTSKKSSGMNIQEIQNGDFSSIAGTWRNGKGMSVTFDDNGISKINGAPTDQVVDRFNHEFGYLSSSVHSTAPAGASAMSFFPAGQEFPASLKYGNFSVDNSKDIIYWGQNVISDQSDLFYKED
;
A
#
# COMPACT_ATOMS: atom_id res chain seq x y z
N MET A 1 -22.74 33.02 -85.73
CA MET A 1 -23.61 31.86 -86.01
C MET A 1 -24.60 31.70 -84.87
N LYS A 2 -25.90 31.62 -85.21
CA LYS A 2 -27.09 31.08 -84.50
C LYS A 2 -27.09 31.09 -82.95
N LYS A 3 -27.92 31.94 -82.32
CA LYS A 3 -29.31 31.65 -81.85
C LYS A 3 -29.30 30.62 -80.70
N VAL A 4 -29.91 30.82 -79.52
CA VAL A 4 -31.33 31.05 -79.24
C VAL A 4 -31.52 31.47 -77.76
N MET A 5 -32.34 32.49 -77.51
CA MET A 5 -33.00 32.83 -76.23
C MET A 5 -33.97 31.72 -75.79
N ILE A 6 -34.24 31.55 -74.49
CA ILE A 6 -35.63 31.60 -73.96
C ILE A 6 -35.55 31.85 -72.43
N THR A 7 -35.85 33.07 -71.94
CA THR A 7 -37.14 33.57 -71.40
C THR A 7 -37.58 32.81 -70.13
N LEU A 8 -37.48 33.43 -68.92
CA LEU A 8 -38.55 34.20 -68.22
C LEU A 8 -39.35 33.29 -67.23
N LEU A 9 -39.90 33.69 -66.08
CA LEU A 9 -40.05 34.99 -65.39
C LEU A 9 -40.56 34.72 -63.94
N ALA A 10 -40.21 35.62 -63.03
CA ALA A 10 -40.90 36.16 -61.85
C ALA A 10 -41.98 35.40 -61.05
N GLY A 11 -41.97 35.68 -59.74
CA GLY A 11 -43.15 35.62 -58.89
C GLY A 11 -42.85 35.97 -57.44
N ALA A 12 -42.70 37.25 -57.13
CA ALA A 12 -42.42 37.79 -55.79
C ALA A 12 -43.66 37.80 -54.86
N SER A 13 -43.36 37.96 -53.56
CA SER A 13 -44.17 38.64 -52.52
C SER A 13 -45.44 37.94 -51.97
N VAL A 14 -45.91 38.10 -50.73
CA VAL A 14 -45.49 38.82 -49.50
C VAL A 14 -46.44 38.37 -48.36
N LEU A 15 -45.91 38.33 -47.12
CA LEU A 15 -46.53 38.46 -45.76
C LEU A 15 -47.99 38.06 -45.46
N SER A 16 -48.19 37.36 -44.33
CA SER A 16 -49.02 37.86 -43.21
C SER A 16 -48.92 37.01 -41.93
N LEU A 17 -48.69 37.69 -40.80
CA LEU A 17 -48.87 37.23 -39.42
C LEU A 17 -50.34 37.35 -39.01
N VAL A 18 -50.94 36.34 -38.39
CA VAL A 18 -52.08 36.49 -37.45
C VAL A 18 -52.04 35.38 -36.40
N ALA A 19 -52.19 35.77 -35.14
CA ALA A 19 -52.31 34.92 -33.96
C ALA A 19 -53.78 34.66 -33.56
N CYS A 20 -53.93 33.68 -32.66
CA CYS A 20 -55.00 33.50 -31.64
C CYS A 20 -56.14 32.48 -31.88
N THR A 21 -56.06 31.45 -31.01
CA THR A 21 -57.12 30.81 -30.18
C THR A 21 -58.07 29.77 -30.77
N PRO A 22 -58.28 28.67 -30.01
CA PRO A 22 -59.58 28.04 -29.89
C PRO A 22 -60.20 28.20 -28.49
N LYS A 23 -61.54 28.32 -28.51
CA LYS A 23 -62.44 28.44 -27.37
C LYS A 23 -62.65 27.12 -26.62
N ARG A 24 -62.91 27.32 -25.33
CA ARG A 24 -63.28 26.47 -24.20
C ARG A 24 -64.63 25.74 -24.37
N TYR A 25 -64.75 24.52 -23.83
CA TYR A 25 -65.96 24.05 -23.13
C TYR A 25 -65.56 23.14 -21.95
N GLU A 26 -66.10 23.45 -20.77
CA GLU A 26 -65.96 22.75 -19.49
C GLU A 26 -66.76 21.43 -19.46
N ARG A 27 -66.33 20.42 -18.67
CA ARG A 27 -66.88 20.14 -17.31
C ARG A 27 -66.35 18.82 -16.71
N GLN A 28 -66.12 18.88 -15.39
CA GLN A 28 -66.28 17.81 -14.38
C GLN A 28 -65.22 16.68 -14.26
N SER A 29 -64.39 16.80 -13.22
CA SER A 29 -64.02 15.64 -12.39
C SER A 29 -63.65 16.08 -10.96
N LYS A 30 -64.17 15.34 -9.97
CA LYS A 30 -63.77 15.32 -8.55
C LYS A 30 -63.64 13.82 -8.17
N PRO A 31 -62.89 13.47 -7.13
CA PRO A 31 -61.45 13.24 -7.12
C PRO A 31 -61.13 11.73 -7.07
N LYS A 32 -60.07 11.28 -7.75
CA LYS A 32 -59.42 9.99 -7.44
C LYS A 32 -57.94 10.22 -7.21
N THR A 33 -57.53 9.77 -6.04
CA THR A 33 -56.20 9.70 -5.44
C THR A 33 -55.07 9.67 -6.46
N ALA A 34 -54.24 10.72 -6.47
CA ALA A 34 -52.98 10.71 -7.20
C ALA A 34 -52.03 9.75 -6.48
N SER A 35 -51.88 8.55 -7.01
CA SER A 35 -50.69 7.74 -6.78
C SER A 35 -49.54 8.46 -7.49
N SER A 36 -48.59 8.97 -6.72
CA SER A 36 -47.33 9.50 -7.25
C SER A 36 -46.59 8.34 -7.90
N SER A 37 -46.73 8.17 -9.22
CA SER A 37 -45.80 7.35 -9.99
C SER A 37 -44.46 8.07 -10.00
N SER A 38 -43.64 7.76 -9.00
CA SER A 38 -42.20 7.96 -9.07
C SER A 38 -41.71 7.23 -10.31
N VAL A 39 -41.50 7.96 -11.41
CA VAL A 39 -40.74 7.51 -12.56
C VAL A 39 -39.36 7.14 -12.00
N LYS A 40 -39.10 5.84 -11.86
CA LYS A 40 -37.76 5.35 -11.59
C LYS A 40 -36.92 5.82 -12.77
N LYS A 41 -36.03 6.80 -12.54
CA LYS A 41 -34.90 7.04 -13.45
C LYS A 41 -34.19 5.69 -13.59
N GLU A 42 -34.24 5.08 -14.76
CA GLU A 42 -33.32 4.00 -15.09
C GLU A 42 -31.90 4.53 -14.84
N LYS A 43 -31.19 3.86 -13.93
CA LYS A 43 -29.82 4.22 -13.60
C LYS A 43 -29.00 3.89 -14.85
N LYS A 44 -28.54 4.92 -15.57
CA LYS A 44 -27.65 4.76 -16.73
C LYS A 44 -26.46 3.91 -16.28
N ASP A 45 -26.19 2.81 -16.99
CA ASP A 45 -25.02 1.97 -16.74
C ASP A 45 -23.78 2.76 -17.15
N THR A 46 -22.97 3.14 -16.16
CA THR A 46 -21.72 3.89 -16.35
C THR A 46 -20.50 2.98 -16.24
N GLY A 47 -20.66 1.65 -16.36
CA GLY A 47 -19.54 0.71 -16.35
C GLY A 47 -18.97 0.39 -14.97
N GLN A 48 -19.40 1.07 -13.89
CA GLN A 48 -18.93 0.84 -12.51
C GLN A 48 -18.93 -0.64 -12.09
N LYS A 49 -19.89 -1.44 -12.57
CA LYS A 49 -20.01 -2.88 -12.25
C LYS A 49 -18.77 -3.70 -12.66
N HIS A 50 -18.03 -3.26 -13.67
CA HIS A 50 -16.84 -3.95 -14.16
C HIS A 50 -15.67 -3.88 -13.17
N TYR A 51 -15.68 -2.92 -12.26
CA TYR A 51 -14.62 -2.73 -11.27
C TYR A 51 -14.78 -3.57 -10.00
N GLN A 52 -15.83 -4.40 -9.89
CA GLN A 52 -16.12 -5.13 -8.66
C GLN A 52 -14.94 -5.99 -8.18
N GLU A 53 -14.25 -6.68 -9.09
CA GLU A 53 -13.08 -7.49 -8.74
C GLU A 53 -11.91 -6.66 -8.22
N VAL A 54 -11.70 -5.44 -8.77
CA VAL A 54 -10.69 -4.51 -8.27
C VAL A 54 -11.06 -4.07 -6.86
N LEU A 55 -12.32 -3.67 -6.63
CA LEU A 55 -12.79 -3.25 -5.31
C LEU A 55 -12.68 -4.36 -4.26
N ASP A 56 -13.00 -5.60 -4.62
CA ASP A 56 -12.90 -6.75 -3.72
C ASP A 56 -11.44 -7.06 -3.35
N ARG A 57 -10.49 -6.92 -4.29
CA ARG A 57 -9.05 -7.01 -4.01
C ARG A 57 -8.60 -5.92 -3.05
N TYR A 58 -8.90 -4.65 -3.32
CA TYR A 58 -8.51 -3.53 -2.45
C TYR A 58 -9.12 -3.63 -1.06
N LYS A 59 -10.37 -4.12 -0.95
CA LYS A 59 -10.98 -4.41 0.34
C LYS A 59 -10.20 -5.49 1.11
N SER A 60 -9.79 -6.55 0.42
CA SER A 60 -9.03 -7.65 1.03
C SER A 60 -7.64 -7.20 1.46
N TYR A 61 -6.97 -6.39 0.63
CA TYR A 61 -5.71 -5.74 0.98
C TYR A 61 -5.87 -4.83 2.21
N ALA A 62 -6.90 -3.98 2.25
CA ALA A 62 -7.14 -3.06 3.35
C ALA A 62 -7.35 -3.81 4.68
N VAL A 63 -8.16 -4.87 4.67
CA VAL A 63 -8.35 -5.73 5.85
C VAL A 63 -7.02 -6.33 6.30
N ALA A 64 -6.27 -6.95 5.38
CA ALA A 64 -5.02 -7.61 5.71
C ALA A 64 -3.92 -6.64 6.20
N ILE A 65 -3.84 -5.44 5.62
CA ILE A 65 -2.92 -4.39 6.08
C ILE A 65 -3.34 -3.90 7.47
N HIS A 66 -4.62 -3.64 7.69
CA HIS A 66 -5.14 -3.16 8.97
C HIS A 66 -4.95 -4.18 10.10
N THR A 67 -5.22 -5.46 9.84
CA THR A 67 -5.02 -6.55 10.81
C THR A 67 -3.57 -7.02 10.91
N LYS A 68 -2.65 -6.43 10.12
CA LYS A 68 -1.25 -6.87 9.97
C LYS A 68 -1.14 -8.35 9.57
N ASP A 69 -2.14 -8.91 8.90
CA ASP A 69 -2.17 -10.27 8.40
C ASP A 69 -1.37 -10.38 7.09
N LYS A 70 -0.06 -10.58 7.26
CA LYS A 70 0.89 -10.74 6.15
C LYS A 70 0.52 -11.90 5.23
N THR A 71 -0.04 -12.99 5.77
CA THR A 71 -0.36 -14.19 5.00
C THR A 71 -1.58 -13.95 4.11
N ALA A 72 -2.62 -13.31 4.65
CA ALA A 72 -3.78 -12.91 3.87
C ALA A 72 -3.40 -11.95 2.74
N LEU A 73 -2.59 -10.93 3.03
CA LEU A 73 -2.14 -9.97 2.02
C LEU A 73 -1.35 -10.66 0.89
N GLN A 74 -0.42 -11.56 1.24
CA GLN A 74 0.37 -12.30 0.26
C GLN A 74 -0.48 -13.27 -0.58
N ASN A 75 -1.51 -13.89 0.01
CA ASN A 75 -2.43 -14.74 -0.74
C ASN A 75 -3.27 -13.94 -1.75
N GLU A 76 -3.64 -12.71 -1.42
CA GLU A 76 -4.31 -11.81 -2.37
C GLU A 76 -3.34 -11.33 -3.47
N LEU A 77 -2.11 -10.95 -3.10
CA LEU A 77 -1.08 -10.52 -4.07
C LEU A 77 -0.68 -11.60 -5.08
N LYS A 78 -0.73 -12.89 -4.70
CA LYS A 78 -0.50 -14.02 -5.64
C LYS A 78 -1.54 -14.13 -6.75
N LYS A 79 -2.69 -13.44 -6.64
CA LYS A 79 -3.75 -13.44 -7.66
C LYS A 79 -3.48 -12.47 -8.80
N ILE A 80 -2.49 -11.59 -8.67
CA ILE A 80 -2.10 -10.60 -9.68
C ILE A 80 -0.66 -10.85 -10.15
N GLU A 81 -0.26 -10.23 -11.25
CA GLU A 81 1.08 -10.37 -11.79
C GLU A 81 2.10 -9.70 -10.85
N ALA A 82 3.17 -10.41 -10.47
CA ALA A 82 4.17 -9.90 -9.52
C ALA A 82 4.98 -8.70 -10.05
N THR A 83 4.99 -8.50 -11.37
CA THR A 83 5.61 -7.36 -12.07
C THR A 83 4.66 -6.16 -12.18
N SER A 84 3.38 -6.31 -11.79
CA SER A 84 2.40 -5.25 -11.91
C SER A 84 2.67 -4.10 -10.94
N GLU A 85 2.28 -2.91 -11.35
CA GLU A 85 2.35 -1.72 -10.51
C GLU A 85 1.48 -1.84 -9.24
N GLU A 86 0.29 -2.47 -9.35
CA GLU A 86 -0.57 -2.75 -8.18
C GLU A 86 0.16 -3.63 -7.15
N TYR A 87 0.84 -4.68 -7.61
CA TYR A 87 1.64 -5.55 -6.72
C TYR A 87 2.71 -4.74 -5.99
N ALA A 88 3.52 -3.97 -6.75
CA ALA A 88 4.60 -3.17 -6.19
C ALA A 88 4.06 -2.15 -5.17
N TYR A 89 2.96 -1.48 -5.49
CA TYR A 89 2.33 -0.51 -4.60
C TYR A 89 1.91 -1.15 -3.26
N VAL A 90 1.09 -2.19 -3.32
CA VAL A 90 0.50 -2.83 -2.14
C VAL A 90 1.58 -3.50 -1.28
N PHE A 91 2.59 -4.12 -1.91
CA PHE A 91 3.74 -4.67 -1.22
C PHE A 91 4.51 -3.61 -0.42
N ASN A 92 4.73 -2.42 -0.99
CA ASN A 92 5.46 -1.34 -0.31
C ASN A 92 4.69 -0.74 0.88
N LEU A 93 3.37 -0.85 0.92
CA LEU A 93 2.60 -0.41 2.09
C LEU A 93 2.79 -1.31 3.31
N GLN A 94 2.98 -2.61 3.07
CA GLN A 94 3.27 -3.59 4.11
C GLN A 94 4.59 -3.26 4.83
N THR A 95 5.61 -2.83 4.08
CA THR A 95 6.96 -2.60 4.61
C THR A 95 7.09 -1.24 5.33
N LEU A 96 6.29 -0.25 4.95
CA LEU A 96 6.26 1.06 5.60
C LEU A 96 5.47 1.10 6.91
N GLY A 97 4.76 0.02 7.27
CA GLY A 97 3.87 -0.01 8.44
C GLY A 97 2.72 1.00 8.34
N SER A 98 2.34 1.40 7.12
CA SER A 98 1.34 2.44 6.90
C SER A 98 -0.07 1.90 7.12
N THR A 99 -0.89 2.65 7.86
CA THR A 99 -2.32 2.34 8.07
C THR A 99 -3.18 2.98 6.97
N ASN A 100 -2.75 2.92 5.70
CA ASN A 100 -3.43 3.62 4.61
C ASN A 100 -4.93 3.26 4.57
N GLU A 101 -5.78 4.23 4.90
CA GLU A 101 -7.22 4.12 4.78
C GLU A 101 -7.60 4.48 3.35
N TRP A 102 -7.60 3.47 2.47
CA TRP A 102 -8.05 3.71 1.10
C TRP A 102 -9.53 4.04 1.05
N GLN A 103 -9.83 4.96 0.15
CA GLN A 103 -11.14 5.29 -0.35
C GLN A 103 -11.13 5.11 -1.87
N TYR A 104 -12.31 5.04 -2.46
CA TYR A 104 -12.46 5.02 -3.91
C TYR A 104 -13.54 5.99 -4.36
N ALA A 105 -13.38 6.52 -5.57
CA ALA A 105 -14.37 7.35 -6.23
C ALA A 105 -14.54 6.90 -7.69
N PHE A 106 -15.73 7.15 -8.23
CA PHE A 106 -16.04 6.97 -9.64
C PHE A 106 -16.30 8.35 -10.25
N ASP A 107 -15.69 8.63 -11.40
CA ASP A 107 -15.92 9.85 -12.16
C ASP A 107 -15.71 9.58 -13.66
N ASP A 108 -16.55 10.17 -14.52
CA ASP A 108 -16.44 10.09 -15.99
C ASP A 108 -15.42 11.13 -16.47
N LEU A 109 -14.13 10.81 -16.31
CA LEU A 109 -13.03 11.77 -16.48
C LEU A 109 -12.94 12.24 -17.94
N ASN A 110 -13.13 11.32 -18.89
CA ASN A 110 -13.04 11.60 -20.32
C ASN A 110 -14.39 12.00 -20.96
N ARG A 111 -15.49 12.00 -20.19
CA ARG A 111 -16.85 12.33 -20.62
C ARG A 111 -17.38 11.41 -21.73
N ASP A 112 -16.94 10.14 -21.74
CA ASP A 112 -17.39 9.13 -22.69
C ASP A 112 -18.66 8.40 -22.22
N GLY A 113 -19.06 8.63 -20.97
CA GLY A 113 -20.24 8.05 -20.34
C GLY A 113 -19.96 6.80 -19.51
N ASN A 114 -18.71 6.34 -19.44
CA ASN A 114 -18.23 5.34 -18.50
C ASN A 114 -17.41 6.02 -17.41
N ASP A 115 -17.55 5.56 -16.17
CA ASP A 115 -16.76 6.10 -15.07
C ASP A 115 -15.40 5.39 -15.01
N GLU A 116 -14.34 6.16 -14.77
CA GLU A 116 -13.06 5.65 -14.29
C GLU A 116 -13.10 5.43 -12.77
N LEU A 117 -12.27 4.49 -12.30
CA LEU A 117 -12.09 4.23 -10.87
C LEU A 117 -10.81 4.91 -10.37
N LEU A 118 -10.98 5.74 -9.35
CA LEU A 118 -9.89 6.35 -8.59
C LEU A 118 -9.78 5.67 -7.22
N ILE A 119 -8.58 5.24 -6.83
CA ILE A 119 -8.26 4.82 -5.46
C ILE A 119 -7.40 5.91 -4.82
N GLY A 120 -7.65 6.27 -3.56
CA GLY A 120 -6.96 7.37 -2.89
C GLY A 120 -7.41 7.59 -1.45
N ASP A 121 -7.23 8.80 -0.93
CA ASP A 121 -7.63 9.20 0.44
C ASP A 121 -8.46 10.50 0.46
N GLY A 122 -9.00 10.90 -0.70
CA GLY A 122 -9.70 12.18 -0.87
C GLY A 122 -8.81 13.41 -1.04
N LYS A 123 -7.50 13.28 -0.79
CA LYS A 123 -6.50 14.36 -0.98
C LYS A 123 -5.47 14.01 -2.06
N THR A 124 -5.18 12.73 -2.20
CA THR A 124 -4.18 12.16 -3.10
C THR A 124 -4.78 10.96 -3.82
N ILE A 125 -4.33 10.73 -5.05
CA ILE A 125 -4.68 9.55 -5.83
C ILE A 125 -3.55 8.55 -5.70
N ALA A 126 -3.90 7.31 -5.36
CA ALA A 126 -3.02 6.16 -5.27
C ALA A 126 -3.02 5.32 -6.54
N ALA A 127 -4.16 5.19 -7.22
CA ALA A 127 -4.27 4.43 -8.46
C ALA A 127 -5.41 4.96 -9.33
N VAL A 128 -5.25 4.85 -10.65
CA VAL A 128 -6.31 5.13 -11.64
C VAL A 128 -6.54 3.89 -12.49
N TYR A 129 -7.79 3.46 -12.62
CA TYR A 129 -8.20 2.41 -13.55
C TYR A 129 -9.23 2.92 -14.54
N TYR A 130 -9.06 2.57 -15.81
CA TYR A 130 -10.04 2.82 -16.88
C TYR A 130 -10.58 1.49 -17.43
N LEU A 131 -11.65 1.53 -18.22
CA LEU A 131 -12.16 0.33 -18.87
C LEU A 131 -11.56 0.20 -20.27
N LYS A 132 -10.90 -0.91 -20.54
CA LYS A 132 -10.52 -1.33 -21.90
C LYS A 132 -11.34 -2.56 -22.26
N ASP A 133 -12.19 -2.46 -23.29
CA ASP A 133 -13.09 -3.55 -23.69
C ASP A 133 -13.93 -4.11 -22.52
N ASN A 134 -14.47 -3.22 -21.68
CA ASN A 134 -15.20 -3.53 -20.43
C ASN A 134 -14.39 -4.28 -19.35
N GLN A 135 -13.06 -4.31 -19.46
CA GLN A 135 -12.17 -4.85 -18.44
C GLN A 135 -11.43 -3.71 -17.72
N PRO A 136 -11.41 -3.69 -16.38
CA PRO A 136 -10.59 -2.74 -15.63
C PRO A 136 -9.12 -2.89 -16.00
N THR A 137 -8.51 -1.79 -16.44
CA THR A 137 -7.09 -1.69 -16.77
C THR A 137 -6.48 -0.63 -15.89
N LEU A 138 -5.45 -1.01 -15.14
CA LEU A 138 -4.65 -0.08 -14.35
C LEU A 138 -3.89 0.85 -15.29
N LEU A 139 -4.02 2.16 -15.11
CA LEU A 139 -3.17 3.12 -15.79
C LEU A 139 -1.81 3.18 -15.10
N HIS A 140 -1.79 3.66 -13.85
CA HIS A 140 -0.59 3.77 -13.02
C HIS A 140 -0.94 3.81 -11.53
N VAL A 141 0.07 3.61 -10.69
CA VAL A 141 0.01 3.82 -9.23
C VAL A 141 0.95 4.92 -8.76
N ALA A 142 0.54 5.65 -7.73
CA ALA A 142 1.33 6.66 -7.03
C ALA A 142 1.79 6.10 -5.68
N TYR A 143 3.09 5.97 -5.48
CA TYR A 143 3.63 5.46 -4.24
C TYR A 143 5.07 5.88 -3.98
N VAL A 144 5.51 5.63 -2.74
CA VAL A 144 6.90 5.74 -2.35
C VAL A 144 7.40 4.32 -2.11
N ALA A 145 8.44 3.92 -2.84
CA ALA A 145 9.07 2.64 -2.60
C ALA A 145 9.74 2.63 -1.21
N SER A 146 9.57 1.54 -0.49
CA SER A 146 10.16 1.31 0.83
C SER A 146 11.68 1.20 0.80
N ALA A 147 12.25 0.91 -0.36
CA ALA A 147 13.68 0.90 -0.62
C ALA A 147 13.99 1.44 -2.03
N GLY A 148 15.25 1.80 -2.28
CA GLY A 148 15.72 2.26 -3.59
C GLY A 148 15.40 3.71 -3.93
N GLY A 149 14.54 4.39 -3.15
CA GLY A 149 14.30 5.83 -3.26
C GLY A 149 13.36 6.24 -4.41
N TYR A 150 12.71 5.28 -5.07
CA TYR A 150 11.72 5.50 -6.13
C TYR A 150 10.44 6.12 -5.58
N ARG A 151 9.88 7.07 -6.33
CA ARG A 151 8.64 7.77 -6.01
C ARG A 151 7.83 7.99 -7.27
N SER A 152 6.52 7.93 -7.15
CA SER A 152 5.60 8.30 -8.21
C SER A 152 4.40 9.08 -7.69
N SER A 153 3.79 9.89 -8.56
CA SER A 153 2.55 10.63 -8.26
C SER A 153 1.62 10.71 -9.46
N LEU A 154 0.33 10.90 -9.18
CA LEU A 154 -0.73 11.03 -10.16
C LEU A 154 -1.50 12.32 -9.95
N ASP A 155 -1.60 13.11 -11.01
CA ASP A 155 -2.41 14.32 -11.06
C ASP A 155 -3.45 14.19 -12.19
N VAL A 156 -4.72 14.39 -11.86
CA VAL A 156 -5.85 14.26 -12.80
C VAL A 156 -6.43 15.65 -13.11
N PHE A 157 -6.84 15.85 -14.36
CA PHE A 157 -7.40 17.10 -14.87
C PHE A 157 -8.86 16.92 -15.31
N ASP A 158 -9.63 18.00 -15.32
CA ASP A 158 -11.09 18.03 -15.55
C ASP A 158 -11.56 17.69 -16.99
N ASN A 159 -10.62 17.30 -17.85
CA ASN A 159 -10.82 16.90 -19.24
C ASN A 159 -10.31 15.49 -19.56
N GLY A 160 -10.00 14.67 -18.54
CA GLY A 160 -9.52 13.30 -18.72
C GLY A 160 -8.01 13.19 -19.02
N GLN A 161 -7.27 14.29 -18.89
CA GLN A 161 -5.81 14.24 -18.90
C GLN A 161 -5.27 13.80 -17.53
N ILE A 162 -4.21 13.00 -17.55
CA ILE A 162 -3.56 12.48 -16.35
C ILE A 162 -2.05 12.66 -16.50
N VAL A 163 -1.43 13.26 -15.50
CA VAL A 163 0.03 13.35 -15.40
C VAL A 163 0.51 12.28 -14.44
N TYR A 164 1.36 11.40 -14.98
CA TYR A 164 2.14 10.47 -14.19
C TYR A 164 3.55 11.02 -14.04
N ALA A 165 3.99 11.20 -12.80
CA ALA A 165 5.32 11.68 -12.49
C ALA A 165 6.12 10.62 -11.74
N THR A 166 7.39 10.44 -12.07
CA THR A 166 8.31 9.53 -11.39
C THR A 166 9.62 10.23 -11.09
N TRP A 167 10.23 9.89 -9.96
CA TRP A 167 11.55 10.41 -9.60
C TRP A 167 12.27 9.50 -8.62
N GLN A 168 13.58 9.71 -8.52
CA GLN A 168 14.47 9.02 -7.59
C GLN A 168 14.97 10.01 -6.56
N SER A 169 15.06 9.59 -5.30
CA SER A 169 15.45 10.48 -4.20
C SER A 169 16.87 11.06 -4.34
N LEU A 170 17.74 10.42 -5.14
CA LEU A 170 19.11 10.89 -5.41
C LEU A 170 19.23 11.72 -6.70
N ASN A 171 18.17 11.81 -7.49
CA ASN A 171 18.17 12.58 -8.74
C ASN A 171 17.31 13.84 -8.56
N PRO A 172 17.81 15.03 -8.95
CA PRO A 172 17.04 16.26 -8.85
C PRO A 172 15.96 16.36 -9.96
N GLU A 173 15.85 15.36 -10.83
CA GLU A 173 14.95 15.33 -11.98
C GLU A 173 13.69 14.50 -11.69
N MET A 174 12.55 15.03 -12.14
CA MET A 174 11.27 14.36 -12.17
C MET A 174 10.86 14.14 -13.62
N GLU A 175 10.65 12.88 -13.99
CA GLU A 175 10.13 12.49 -15.29
C GLU A 175 8.62 12.59 -15.27
N LEU A 176 8.05 13.20 -16.30
CA LEU A 176 6.63 13.44 -16.46
C LEU A 176 6.13 12.77 -17.72
N THR A 177 5.01 12.07 -17.62
CA THR A 177 4.27 11.52 -18.75
C THR A 177 2.82 11.99 -18.70
N LEU A 178 2.37 12.61 -19.78
CA LEU A 178 0.99 13.04 -19.99
C LEU A 178 0.21 11.95 -20.73
N TYR A 179 -0.88 11.51 -20.13
CA TYR A 179 -1.86 10.63 -20.75
C TYR A 179 -3.15 11.38 -21.06
N SER A 180 -3.83 10.97 -22.13
CA SER A 180 -5.21 11.32 -22.42
C SER A 180 -6.07 10.05 -22.39
N LEU A 181 -7.20 10.10 -21.69
CA LEU A 181 -8.17 9.01 -21.73
C LEU A 181 -9.10 9.20 -22.93
N GLY A 182 -9.09 8.21 -23.82
CA GLY A 182 -10.04 8.05 -24.92
C GLY A 182 -11.04 6.94 -24.63
N LYS A 183 -11.93 6.67 -25.58
CA LYS A 183 -12.96 5.63 -25.43
C LYS A 183 -12.32 4.24 -25.42
N GLY A 184 -12.11 3.69 -24.23
CA GLY A 184 -11.51 2.36 -24.07
C GLY A 184 -9.98 2.34 -24.10
N GLU A 185 -9.32 3.50 -24.15
CA GLU A 185 -7.86 3.59 -24.30
C GLU A 185 -7.27 4.71 -23.46
N ALA A 186 -6.04 4.51 -22.98
CA ALA A 186 -5.20 5.57 -22.44
C ALA A 186 -4.04 5.79 -23.41
N LYS A 187 -3.92 7.00 -23.94
CA LYS A 187 -2.88 7.36 -24.92
C LYS A 187 -1.82 8.22 -24.25
N GLU A 188 -0.55 7.81 -24.39
CA GLU A 188 0.58 8.66 -24.04
C GLU A 188 0.69 9.80 -25.07
N GLU A 189 0.58 11.04 -24.60
CA GLU A 189 0.59 12.23 -25.45
C GLU A 189 1.96 12.90 -25.49
N LYS A 190 2.60 13.04 -24.33
CA LYS A 190 3.85 13.80 -24.19
C LYS A 190 4.65 13.35 -22.98
N LYS A 191 5.98 13.45 -23.10
CA LYS A 191 6.92 13.34 -21.98
C LYS A 191 7.69 14.63 -21.78
N ALA A 192 8.08 14.89 -20.55
CA ALA A 192 8.96 16.01 -20.19
C ALA A 192 9.77 15.65 -18.93
N THR A 193 10.80 16.43 -18.65
CA THR A 193 11.58 16.33 -17.41
C THR A 193 11.65 17.70 -16.78
N ILE A 194 11.37 17.79 -15.48
CA ILE A 194 11.51 19.03 -14.70
C ILE A 194 12.44 18.82 -13.52
N GLN A 195 13.00 19.90 -13.00
CA GLN A 195 13.82 19.87 -11.78
C GLN A 195 12.94 19.99 -10.54
N ILE A 196 13.14 19.11 -9.56
CA ILE A 196 12.46 19.14 -8.26
C ILE A 196 12.87 20.42 -7.52
N GLY A 197 11.88 21.21 -7.11
CA GLY A 197 12.09 22.54 -6.51
C GLY A 197 12.45 23.64 -7.52
N GLY A 198 12.42 23.34 -8.82
CA GLY A 198 12.52 24.31 -9.90
C GLY A 198 11.29 25.22 -10.01
N LYS A 199 11.35 26.20 -10.93
CA LYS A 199 10.25 27.15 -11.18
C LYS A 199 9.23 26.66 -12.22
N GLU A 200 9.62 25.70 -13.06
CA GLU A 200 8.76 25.14 -14.10
C GLU A 200 7.80 24.11 -13.50
N THR A 201 6.51 24.25 -13.79
CA THR A 201 5.50 23.29 -13.33
C THR A 201 5.26 22.18 -14.35
N ALA A 202 4.66 21.07 -13.91
CA ALA A 202 4.32 19.97 -14.82
C ALA A 202 3.37 20.41 -15.94
N GLU A 203 2.41 21.29 -15.64
CA GLU A 203 1.48 21.85 -16.62
C GLU A 203 2.21 22.68 -17.68
N GLN A 204 3.20 23.48 -17.28
CA GLN A 204 4.00 24.29 -18.22
C GLN A 204 4.84 23.40 -19.13
N ALA A 205 5.58 22.44 -18.57
CA ALA A 205 6.46 21.55 -19.32
C ALA A 205 5.66 20.66 -20.31
N LEU A 206 4.48 20.19 -19.88
CA LEU A 206 3.63 19.32 -20.70
C LEU A 206 2.67 20.09 -21.61
N GLY A 207 2.49 21.41 -21.42
CA GLY A 207 1.59 22.24 -22.21
C GLY A 207 0.10 22.03 -21.87
N ILE A 208 -0.21 21.77 -20.60
CA ILE A 208 -1.57 21.52 -20.12
C ILE A 208 -2.28 22.85 -19.86
N SER A 209 -3.46 23.00 -20.44
CA SER A 209 -4.34 24.17 -20.24
C SER A 209 -5.61 23.85 -19.43
N ALA A 210 -5.85 22.55 -19.17
CA ALA A 210 -6.96 22.07 -18.37
C ALA A 210 -6.77 22.39 -16.88
N LYS A 211 -7.87 22.38 -16.13
CA LYS A 211 -7.80 22.62 -14.68
C LYS A 211 -7.57 21.31 -13.97
N LYS A 212 -6.71 21.31 -12.95
CA LYS A 212 -6.53 20.17 -12.07
C LYS A 212 -7.88 19.84 -11.40
N LEU A 213 -8.22 18.56 -11.36
CA LEU A 213 -9.46 18.05 -10.78
C LEU A 213 -9.46 18.32 -9.27
N ASP A 214 -10.57 18.84 -8.76
CA ASP A 214 -10.77 19.08 -7.34
C ASP A 214 -11.25 17.80 -6.64
N LEU A 215 -10.31 17.02 -6.12
CA LEU A 215 -10.58 15.71 -5.50
C LEU A 215 -11.57 15.79 -4.33
N SER A 216 -11.66 16.94 -3.65
CA SER A 216 -12.57 17.11 -2.51
C SER A 216 -14.06 17.09 -2.91
N LYS A 217 -14.36 17.26 -4.21
CA LYS A 217 -15.72 17.26 -4.76
C LYS A 217 -16.20 15.88 -5.21
N LEU A 218 -15.33 14.89 -5.24
CA LEU A 218 -15.69 13.53 -5.64
C LEU A 218 -16.45 12.81 -4.52
N ASP A 219 -17.33 11.89 -4.91
CA ASP A 219 -18.09 11.02 -4.00
C ASP A 219 -17.21 9.85 -3.52
N TRP A 220 -16.27 10.15 -2.61
CA TRP A 220 -15.37 9.16 -2.03
C TRP A 220 -16.13 8.18 -1.12
N LYS A 221 -15.91 6.90 -1.36
CA LYS A 221 -16.50 5.78 -0.65
C LYS A 221 -15.41 4.99 0.05
N THR A 222 -15.76 4.38 1.18
CA THR A 222 -14.86 3.49 1.92
C THR A 222 -15.12 2.02 1.54
N PHE A 223 -14.13 1.16 1.72
CA PHE A 223 -14.22 -0.27 1.36
C PHE A 223 -14.99 -1.13 2.38
N ASP A 224 -15.27 -0.58 3.55
CA ASP A 224 -15.79 -1.24 4.74
C ASP A 224 -17.30 -1.04 4.96
N GLY A 225 -17.98 -0.12 4.28
CA GLY A 225 -19.43 0.04 4.41
C GLY A 225 -19.92 0.46 5.81
N THR A 226 -19.02 0.67 6.77
CA THR A 226 -19.27 1.29 8.06
C THR A 226 -18.55 2.61 8.07
N GLY A 227 -19.27 3.69 7.76
CA GLY A 227 -18.71 5.04 7.82
C GLY A 227 -18.11 5.29 9.20
N TYR A 228 -16.78 5.52 9.24
CA TYR A 228 -16.13 6.19 10.35
C TYR A 228 -16.61 7.65 10.38
N SER A 229 -17.85 7.81 10.82
CA SER A 229 -18.38 9.09 11.24
C SER A 229 -17.61 9.49 12.49
N LYS A 230 -16.92 10.63 12.42
CA LYS A 230 -16.51 11.40 13.60
C LYS A 230 -17.72 11.51 14.54
N SER A 231 -17.70 10.73 15.62
CA SER A 231 -18.67 10.83 16.70
C SER A 231 -17.91 10.78 18.01
N THR A 232 -17.72 11.96 18.58
CA THR A 232 -17.52 12.17 20.01
C THR A 232 -18.56 11.37 20.80
N ALA A 233 -18.15 10.28 21.44
CA ALA A 233 -19.01 9.60 22.40
C ALA A 233 -18.19 9.11 23.60
N LYS A 234 -18.45 9.83 24.70
CA LYS A 234 -18.26 9.54 26.12
C LYS A 234 -18.14 8.05 26.47
N ALA A 235 -17.13 7.76 27.30
CA ALA A 235 -16.77 6.46 27.84
C ALA A 235 -17.95 5.69 28.44
N GLU A 236 -18.11 4.44 28.01
CA GLU A 236 -18.77 3.38 28.77
C GLU A 236 -17.77 2.21 28.93
N GLU A 237 -17.53 1.85 30.19
CA GLU A 237 -16.71 0.72 30.62
C GLU A 237 -17.19 -0.59 29.97
N LYS A 238 -16.41 -1.10 29.01
CA LYS A 238 -16.44 -2.53 28.67
C LYS A 238 -15.30 -3.21 29.40
N LYS A 239 -15.66 -4.07 30.36
CA LYS A 239 -14.73 -4.98 31.04
C LYS A 239 -14.13 -5.94 29.99
N SER A 240 -12.92 -5.62 29.54
CA SER A 240 -12.09 -6.48 28.70
C SER A 240 -11.50 -7.60 29.55
N GLU A 241 -11.41 -8.81 29.01
CA GLU A 241 -10.75 -9.93 29.68
C GLU A 241 -9.28 -9.59 29.93
N SER A 242 -8.79 -9.84 31.16
CA SER A 242 -7.40 -9.52 31.52
C SER A 242 -6.41 -10.41 30.78
N PHE A 243 -5.30 -9.85 30.31
CA PHE A 243 -4.24 -10.57 29.60
C PHE A 243 -2.85 -10.09 30.01
N GLN A 244 -1.82 -10.90 29.78
CA GLN A 244 -0.44 -10.53 30.12
C GLN A 244 0.28 -9.89 28.93
N VAL A 245 1.22 -9.00 29.21
CA VAL A 245 2.12 -8.40 28.23
C VAL A 245 3.56 -8.38 28.75
N GLN A 246 4.54 -8.55 27.87
CA GLN A 246 5.96 -8.49 28.12
C GLN A 246 6.50 -7.11 27.74
N VAL A 247 7.19 -6.47 28.68
CA VAL A 247 7.90 -5.20 28.46
C VAL A 247 9.40 -5.47 28.34
N SER A 248 9.98 -5.19 27.17
CA SER A 248 11.41 -5.39 26.87
C SER A 248 12.22 -4.09 26.85
N VAL A 249 11.56 -2.96 26.61
CA VAL A 249 12.15 -1.61 26.58
C VAL A 249 12.36 -1.05 28.00
N ALA A 250 13.42 -0.26 28.21
CA ALA A 250 13.76 0.28 29.53
C ALA A 250 13.07 1.62 29.84
N ASP A 251 12.56 2.29 28.82
CA ASP A 251 12.14 3.68 28.84
C ASP A 251 10.62 3.89 28.71
N LEU A 252 9.84 2.81 28.80
CA LEU A 252 8.38 2.90 28.78
C LEU A 252 7.84 3.53 30.08
N ARG A 253 6.98 4.56 29.91
CA ARG A 253 6.39 5.31 31.01
C ARG A 253 4.99 4.84 31.35
N ILE A 254 4.70 4.81 32.65
CA ILE A 254 3.34 4.66 33.19
C ILE A 254 2.69 6.05 33.22
N ARG A 255 1.43 6.15 32.78
CA ARG A 255 0.60 7.36 32.77
C ARG A 255 -0.60 7.20 33.69
N LYS A 256 -1.03 8.28 34.34
CA LYS A 256 -2.21 8.24 35.22
C LYS A 256 -3.53 8.02 34.45
N GLU A 257 -3.57 8.46 33.20
CA GLU A 257 -4.69 8.33 32.27
C GLU A 257 -4.16 7.82 30.92
N PRO A 258 -5.00 7.20 30.07
CA PRO A 258 -4.60 6.66 28.77
C PRO A 258 -4.38 7.80 27.76
N SER A 259 -3.35 8.61 27.98
CA SER A 259 -3.00 9.74 27.12
C SER A 259 -1.50 10.04 27.18
N THR A 260 -0.95 10.46 26.04
CA THR A 260 0.46 10.88 25.93
C THR A 260 0.74 12.17 26.73
N SER A 261 -0.31 12.98 26.93
CA SER A 261 -0.27 14.25 27.67
C SER A 261 -0.53 14.08 29.17
N ALA A 262 -0.97 12.90 29.63
CA ALA A 262 -1.26 12.66 31.03
C ALA A 262 0.01 12.67 31.92
N PRO A 263 -0.09 13.06 33.20
CA PRO A 263 1.03 13.00 34.12
C PRO A 263 1.65 11.60 34.21
N SER A 264 2.97 11.53 34.21
CA SER A 264 3.68 10.26 34.39
C SER A 264 3.61 9.79 35.84
N ALA A 265 3.37 8.50 36.04
CA ALA A 265 3.38 7.82 37.33
C ALA A 265 4.70 7.05 37.58
N GLY A 266 5.71 7.22 36.73
CA GLY A 266 7.00 6.54 36.80
C GLY A 266 7.32 5.72 35.55
N MET A 267 8.40 4.94 35.62
CA MET A 267 8.83 4.01 34.57
C MET A 267 8.33 2.62 34.92
N ILE A 268 7.88 1.86 33.92
CA ILE A 268 7.54 0.46 34.14
C ILE A 268 8.82 -0.38 34.17
N SER A 269 8.90 -1.35 35.08
CA SER A 269 10.00 -2.31 35.09
C SER A 269 9.89 -3.26 33.90
N LYS A 270 11.01 -3.67 33.33
CA LYS A 270 11.02 -4.79 32.36
C LYS A 270 10.44 -6.05 32.99
N GLY A 271 9.79 -6.88 32.18
CA GLY A 271 9.14 -8.11 32.65
C GLY A 271 7.69 -8.23 32.19
N THR A 272 7.01 -9.24 32.72
CA THR A 272 5.61 -9.55 32.40
C THR A 272 4.67 -8.79 33.32
N HIS A 273 3.64 -8.16 32.76
CA HIS A 273 2.63 -7.39 33.48
C HIS A 273 1.22 -7.77 33.03
N THR A 274 0.27 -7.79 33.96
CA THR A 274 -1.14 -8.06 33.66
C THR A 274 -1.87 -6.76 33.31
N ILE A 275 -2.62 -6.79 32.21
CA ILE A 275 -3.49 -5.72 31.73
C ILE A 275 -4.94 -6.10 32.01
N THR A 276 -5.69 -5.20 32.63
CA THR A 276 -7.09 -5.43 33.03
C THR A 276 -8.10 -4.64 32.18
N GLU A 277 -7.63 -3.66 31.43
CA GLU A 277 -8.47 -2.75 30.64
C GLU A 277 -7.65 -2.19 29.47
N THR A 278 -8.29 -2.00 28.31
CA THR A 278 -7.67 -1.42 27.12
C THR A 278 -8.47 -0.25 26.58
N VAL A 279 -7.80 0.84 26.22
CA VAL A 279 -8.43 2.04 25.63
C VAL A 279 -7.58 2.55 24.49
N ASP A 280 -8.18 2.82 23.34
CA ASP A 280 -7.50 3.49 22.22
C ASP A 280 -7.65 5.00 22.36
N ALA A 281 -6.53 5.70 22.52
CA ALA A 281 -6.47 7.15 22.70
C ALA A 281 -5.11 7.71 22.28
N ASP A 282 -5.10 8.91 21.72
CA ASP A 282 -3.89 9.59 21.22
C ASP A 282 -3.05 8.75 20.23
N GLY A 283 -3.69 7.89 19.43
CA GLY A 283 -3.01 7.03 18.46
C GLY A 283 -2.30 5.82 19.06
N HIS A 284 -2.56 5.50 20.34
CA HIS A 284 -2.00 4.35 21.04
C HIS A 284 -3.10 3.50 21.67
N THR A 285 -2.87 2.19 21.73
CA THR A 285 -3.67 1.31 22.60
C THR A 285 -3.06 1.32 23.99
N TRP A 286 -3.78 1.85 24.97
CA TRP A 286 -3.36 1.91 26.37
C TRP A 286 -3.86 0.71 27.14
N GLY A 287 -2.99 0.08 27.92
CA GLY A 287 -3.33 -1.00 28.84
C GLY A 287 -3.21 -0.56 30.29
N LYS A 288 -4.28 -0.75 31.06
CA LYS A 288 -4.30 -0.49 32.51
C LYS A 288 -3.66 -1.63 33.26
N LEU A 289 -2.65 -1.32 34.07
CA LEU A 289 -1.94 -2.30 34.88
C LEU A 289 -2.81 -2.79 36.04
N GLU A 290 -2.84 -4.11 36.25
CA GLU A 290 -3.49 -4.73 37.41
C GLU A 290 -2.93 -4.22 38.75
N SER A 291 -1.66 -3.82 38.78
CA SER A 291 -1.00 -3.23 39.95
C SER A 291 -1.63 -1.90 40.40
N GLY A 292 -2.50 -1.29 39.57
CA GLY A 292 -3.13 -0.01 39.84
C GLY A 292 -2.20 1.20 39.64
N GLN A 293 -0.98 0.99 39.14
CA GLN A 293 0.01 2.07 38.96
C GLN A 293 -0.35 3.03 37.82
N GLY A 294 -1.18 2.60 36.88
CA GLY A 294 -1.66 3.42 35.77
C GLY A 294 -1.69 2.66 34.44
N TRP A 295 -1.54 3.41 33.36
CA TRP A 295 -1.65 2.97 31.98
C TRP A 295 -0.29 2.95 31.30
N ILE A 296 -0.06 1.94 30.47
CA ILE A 296 1.10 1.87 29.57
C ILE A 296 0.64 1.79 28.12
N ALA A 297 1.42 2.32 27.19
CA ALA A 297 1.16 2.14 25.76
C ALA A 297 1.57 0.72 25.35
N LEU A 298 0.62 -0.06 24.85
CA LEU A 298 0.80 -1.47 24.51
C LEU A 298 1.59 -1.67 23.21
N ASP A 299 1.73 -0.63 22.38
CA ASP A 299 2.56 -0.62 21.17
C ASP A 299 4.03 -0.97 21.44
N PHE A 300 4.46 -0.80 22.69
CA PHE A 300 5.82 -1.09 23.16
C PHE A 300 5.90 -2.36 24.00
N THR A 301 4.88 -3.21 23.93
CA THR A 301 4.77 -4.46 24.67
C THR A 301 4.37 -5.61 23.76
N THR A 302 4.72 -6.84 24.14
CA THR A 302 4.31 -8.04 23.40
C THR A 302 3.29 -8.81 24.22
N ARG A 303 2.14 -9.19 23.65
CA ARG A 303 1.14 -9.98 24.37
C ARG A 303 1.69 -11.36 24.75
N VAL A 304 1.48 -11.76 26.00
CA VAL A 304 1.82 -13.07 26.54
C VAL A 304 0.53 -13.85 26.66
N ASP A 305 0.23 -14.66 25.66
CA ASP A 305 -0.95 -15.51 25.69
C ASP A 305 -0.71 -16.67 26.66
N GLY A 306 -1.59 -16.80 27.65
CA GLY A 306 -1.53 -17.74 28.77
C GLY A 306 -1.63 -19.23 28.41
N SER A 307 -1.30 -19.62 27.18
CA SER A 307 -0.95 -21.00 26.89
C SER A 307 0.47 -21.22 27.39
N LYS A 308 0.58 -21.92 28.52
CA LYS A 308 1.82 -22.49 29.03
C LYS A 308 2.34 -23.50 27.99
N SER A 309 2.97 -23.03 26.92
CA SER A 309 3.90 -23.86 26.18
C SER A 309 5.19 -23.79 26.97
N ALA A 310 5.35 -24.76 27.87
CA ALA A 310 6.68 -25.20 28.21
C ALA A 310 7.38 -25.44 26.86
N SER A 311 8.31 -24.56 26.50
CA SER A 311 9.16 -24.73 25.33
C SER A 311 10.08 -25.92 25.61
N THR A 312 9.53 -27.13 25.50
CA THR A 312 10.33 -28.25 25.03
C THR A 312 10.74 -27.88 23.62
N SER A 313 11.95 -27.34 23.52
CA SER A 313 12.72 -27.12 22.32
C SER A 313 12.57 -28.32 21.37
N LYS A 314 11.63 -28.23 20.44
CA LYS A 314 11.71 -29.03 19.23
C LYS A 314 12.64 -28.24 18.33
N LYS A 315 13.94 -28.59 18.39
CA LYS A 315 14.95 -28.17 17.40
C LYS A 315 14.29 -28.27 16.02
N SER A 316 14.09 -27.15 15.33
CA SER A 316 13.86 -27.19 13.90
C SER A 316 15.06 -27.92 13.28
N SER A 317 14.85 -28.83 12.34
CA SER A 317 15.96 -29.57 11.71
C SER A 317 16.71 -28.73 10.68
N GLY A 318 16.41 -27.44 10.56
CA GLY A 318 16.99 -26.51 9.59
C GLY A 318 16.64 -25.06 9.90
N MET A 319 17.19 -24.16 9.10
CA MET A 319 17.07 -22.70 9.21
C MET A 319 15.61 -22.25 9.20
N ASN A 320 15.20 -21.54 10.25
CA ASN A 320 13.86 -20.95 10.35
C ASN A 320 13.92 -19.43 10.16
N ILE A 321 13.60 -18.96 8.97
CA ILE A 321 13.63 -17.54 8.63
C ILE A 321 12.61 -16.68 9.41
N GLN A 322 11.56 -17.27 9.97
CA GLN A 322 10.62 -16.55 10.83
C GLN A 322 11.21 -16.27 12.21
N GLU A 323 11.93 -17.24 12.77
CA GLU A 323 12.67 -17.05 14.03
C GLU A 323 13.74 -15.97 13.86
N ILE A 324 14.55 -16.07 12.80
CA ILE A 324 15.63 -15.11 12.51
C ILE A 324 15.07 -13.69 12.36
N GLN A 325 13.96 -13.53 11.63
CA GLN A 325 13.31 -12.23 11.45
C GLN A 325 12.81 -11.62 12.77
N ASN A 326 12.44 -12.46 13.74
CA ASN A 326 12.01 -12.05 15.08
C ASN A 326 13.18 -11.86 16.06
N GLY A 327 14.42 -11.98 15.59
CA GLY A 327 15.63 -11.86 16.40
C GLY A 327 16.00 -13.12 17.18
N ASP A 328 15.37 -14.25 16.87
CA ASP A 328 15.73 -15.56 17.41
C ASP A 328 16.59 -16.31 16.40
N PHE A 329 17.88 -16.45 16.70
CA PHE A 329 18.85 -17.08 15.80
C PHE A 329 19.14 -18.54 16.18
N SER A 330 18.36 -19.12 17.10
CA SER A 330 18.61 -20.46 17.65
C SER A 330 18.58 -21.57 16.58
N SER A 331 17.74 -21.46 15.55
CA SER A 331 17.73 -22.42 14.43
C SER A 331 18.99 -22.41 13.57
N ILE A 332 19.76 -21.32 13.57
CA ILE A 332 21.02 -21.20 12.83
C ILE A 332 22.26 -21.18 13.71
N ALA A 333 22.09 -21.33 15.03
CA ALA A 333 23.18 -21.35 16.00
C ALA A 333 24.28 -22.35 15.58
N GLY A 334 25.53 -21.93 15.71
CA GLY A 334 26.71 -22.67 15.26
C GLY A 334 27.62 -21.87 14.34
N THR A 335 28.71 -22.49 13.90
CA THR A 335 29.68 -21.88 13.00
C THR A 335 29.34 -22.21 11.55
N TRP A 336 29.44 -21.20 10.71
CA TRP A 336 29.26 -21.29 9.26
C TRP A 336 30.55 -20.87 8.58
N ARG A 337 30.98 -21.61 7.56
CA ARG A 337 32.23 -21.38 6.85
C ARG A 337 31.99 -21.35 5.34
N ASN A 338 32.66 -20.43 4.65
CA ASN A 338 32.65 -20.38 3.19
C ASN A 338 33.94 -20.97 2.58
N GLY A 339 33.93 -21.17 1.27
CA GLY A 339 35.08 -21.73 0.53
C GLY A 339 36.32 -20.82 0.51
N LYS A 340 36.19 -19.54 0.92
CA LYS A 340 37.29 -18.58 1.03
C LYS A 340 37.97 -18.58 2.41
N GLY A 341 37.51 -19.43 3.33
CA GLY A 341 38.08 -19.58 4.67
C GLY A 341 37.53 -18.62 5.71
N MET A 342 36.56 -17.76 5.37
CA MET A 342 35.86 -16.92 6.34
C MET A 342 34.90 -17.78 7.16
N SER A 343 34.81 -17.51 8.46
CA SER A 343 33.80 -18.11 9.34
C SER A 343 33.01 -17.09 10.13
N VAL A 344 31.73 -17.37 10.33
CA VAL A 344 30.79 -16.60 11.16
C VAL A 344 30.09 -17.54 12.12
N THR A 345 30.01 -17.18 13.40
CA THR A 345 29.34 -17.99 14.43
C THR A 345 28.10 -17.26 14.93
N PHE A 346 26.96 -17.96 14.92
CA PHE A 346 25.72 -17.48 15.50
C PHE A 346 25.47 -18.10 16.88
N ASP A 347 24.98 -17.29 17.82
CA ASP A 347 24.30 -17.75 19.04
C ASP A 347 22.81 -17.37 18.97
N ASP A 348 22.06 -17.57 20.06
CA ASP A 348 20.61 -17.32 20.11
C ASP A 348 20.25 -15.84 19.81
N ASN A 349 21.20 -14.90 19.97
CA ASN A 349 21.00 -13.45 19.82
C ASN A 349 21.59 -12.87 18.52
N GLY A 350 22.26 -13.65 17.68
CA GLY A 350 22.82 -13.19 16.40
C GLY A 350 24.29 -13.55 16.21
N ILE A 351 25.06 -12.70 15.53
CA ILE A 351 26.49 -12.96 15.29
C ILE A 351 27.26 -12.80 16.60
N SER A 352 27.91 -13.88 17.05
CA SER A 352 28.77 -13.87 18.23
C SER A 352 30.25 -13.75 17.88
N LYS A 353 30.69 -14.32 16.74
CA LYS A 353 32.10 -14.33 16.32
C LYS A 353 32.26 -14.24 14.80
N ILE A 354 33.38 -13.65 14.38
CA ILE A 354 33.89 -13.66 13.00
C ILE A 354 35.33 -14.18 13.05
N ASN A 355 35.64 -15.20 12.26
CA ASN A 355 36.95 -15.86 12.23
C ASN A 355 37.46 -16.26 13.64
N GLY A 356 36.54 -16.65 14.53
CA GLY A 356 36.84 -17.06 15.91
C GLY A 356 37.01 -15.91 16.92
N ALA A 357 37.03 -14.65 16.49
CA ALA A 357 37.10 -13.49 17.36
C ALA A 357 35.70 -12.92 17.66
N PRO A 358 35.43 -12.44 18.89
CA PRO A 358 34.19 -11.73 19.20
C PRO A 358 33.98 -10.51 18.30
N THR A 359 32.72 -10.15 18.07
CA THR A 359 32.35 -9.02 17.22
C THR A 359 31.17 -8.24 17.81
N ASP A 360 31.03 -6.98 17.42
CA ASP A 360 29.88 -6.12 17.71
C ASP A 360 28.93 -6.00 16.50
N GLN A 361 29.15 -6.81 15.45
CA GLN A 361 28.31 -6.81 14.26
C GLN A 361 26.91 -7.29 14.58
N VAL A 362 25.92 -6.47 14.22
CA VAL A 362 24.50 -6.75 14.41
C VAL A 362 23.87 -7.05 13.07
N VAL A 363 22.98 -8.04 13.07
CA VAL A 363 22.15 -8.41 11.92
C VAL A 363 20.74 -7.94 12.20
N ASP A 364 20.26 -7.00 11.40
CA ASP A 364 18.91 -6.44 11.52
C ASP A 364 18.37 -5.99 10.16
N ARG A 365 17.28 -5.21 10.16
CA ARG A 365 16.66 -4.63 8.95
C ARG A 365 16.36 -5.71 7.91
N PHE A 366 15.62 -6.71 8.36
CA PHE A 366 15.26 -7.87 7.57
C PHE A 366 14.24 -7.52 6.49
N ASN A 367 14.52 -7.93 5.26
CA ASN A 367 13.57 -7.92 4.14
C ASN A 367 13.29 -9.36 3.73
N HIS A 368 12.02 -9.67 3.51
CA HIS A 368 11.61 -10.98 3.01
C HIS A 368 11.62 -10.95 1.49
N GLU A 369 12.41 -11.82 0.87
CA GLU A 369 12.49 -11.99 -0.58
C GLU A 369 12.00 -13.41 -0.93
N PHE A 370 11.67 -13.67 -2.19
CA PHE A 370 11.04 -14.94 -2.58
C PHE A 370 11.90 -16.16 -2.20
N GLY A 371 11.55 -16.81 -1.08
CA GLY A 371 12.16 -18.04 -0.60
C GLY A 371 13.41 -17.88 0.29
N TYR A 372 13.80 -16.66 0.63
CA TYR A 372 14.96 -16.39 1.49
C TYR A 372 14.80 -15.06 2.24
N LEU A 373 15.58 -14.87 3.29
CA LEU A 373 15.59 -13.64 4.09
C LEU A 373 16.84 -12.84 3.78
N SER A 374 16.72 -11.54 3.47
CA SER A 374 17.87 -10.63 3.37
C SER A 374 17.90 -9.68 4.57
N SER A 375 19.08 -9.19 4.92
CA SER A 375 19.30 -8.37 6.12
C SER A 375 20.50 -7.45 5.94
N SER A 376 20.60 -6.43 6.80
CA SER A 376 21.80 -5.59 6.92
C SER A 376 22.68 -6.08 8.06
N VAL A 377 23.99 -6.10 7.83
CA VAL A 377 25.02 -6.33 8.84
C VAL A 377 25.80 -5.05 9.03
N HIS A 378 25.84 -4.56 10.27
CA HIS A 378 26.50 -3.31 10.63
C HIS A 378 27.10 -3.37 12.04
N SER A 379 28.15 -2.59 12.27
CA SER A 379 28.76 -2.41 13.59
C SER A 379 27.96 -1.39 14.40
N THR A 380 28.10 -1.45 15.72
CA THR A 380 27.62 -0.40 16.63
C THR A 380 28.35 0.94 16.45
N ALA A 381 29.52 0.93 15.79
CA ALA A 381 30.27 2.09 15.35
C ALA A 381 29.97 2.43 13.88
N PRO A 382 30.11 3.71 13.45
CA PRO A 382 29.82 4.13 12.08
C PRO A 382 30.87 3.58 11.09
N ALA A 383 30.63 2.36 10.63
CA ALA A 383 31.34 1.70 9.54
C ALA A 383 30.31 1.18 8.53
N GLY A 384 30.69 1.08 7.25
CA GLY A 384 29.79 0.71 6.15
C GLY A 384 29.00 -0.57 6.42
N ALA A 385 27.75 -0.61 5.97
CA ALA A 385 26.87 -1.77 6.09
C ALA A 385 27.14 -2.79 4.96
N SER A 386 26.91 -4.06 5.25
CA SER A 386 26.96 -5.16 4.26
C SER A 386 25.64 -5.93 4.28
N ALA A 387 25.33 -6.68 3.23
CA ALA A 387 24.12 -7.48 3.19
C ALA A 387 24.40 -8.91 3.63
N MET A 388 23.46 -9.51 4.35
CA MET A 388 23.47 -10.95 4.62
C MET A 388 22.13 -11.58 4.26
N SER A 389 22.21 -12.69 3.54
CA SER A 389 21.06 -13.43 3.03
C SER A 389 21.06 -14.86 3.57
N PHE A 390 19.87 -15.36 3.93
CA PHE A 390 19.61 -16.63 4.57
C PHE A 390 18.67 -17.46 3.68
N PHE A 391 19.19 -18.55 3.10
CA PHE A 391 18.46 -19.42 2.20
C PHE A 391 18.20 -20.77 2.91
N PRO A 392 16.95 -21.10 3.25
CA PRO A 392 16.62 -22.38 3.86
C PRO A 392 16.78 -23.56 2.90
N ALA A 393 17.14 -24.71 3.45
CA ALA A 393 17.15 -25.99 2.74
C ALA A 393 15.79 -26.29 2.10
N GLY A 394 15.83 -26.90 0.92
CA GLY A 394 14.66 -27.26 0.12
C GLY A 394 14.10 -26.12 -0.73
N GLN A 395 14.63 -24.91 -0.63
CA GLN A 395 14.26 -23.78 -1.49
C GLN A 395 15.17 -23.70 -2.71
N GLU A 396 14.62 -23.35 -3.86
CA GLU A 396 15.42 -23.13 -5.06
C GLU A 396 16.25 -21.85 -4.91
N PHE A 397 17.56 -21.95 -5.11
CA PHE A 397 18.43 -20.77 -5.06
C PHE A 397 18.02 -19.75 -6.14
N PRO A 398 17.80 -18.47 -5.80
CA PRO A 398 17.31 -17.48 -6.75
C PRO A 398 18.24 -17.30 -7.95
N ALA A 399 17.73 -17.55 -9.15
CA ALA A 399 18.50 -17.40 -10.39
C ALA A 399 18.99 -15.94 -10.59
N SER A 400 18.24 -14.96 -10.08
CA SER A 400 18.60 -13.53 -10.12
C SER A 400 19.85 -13.19 -9.31
N LEU A 401 20.21 -13.99 -8.32
CA LEU A 401 21.40 -13.76 -7.49
C LEU A 401 22.63 -14.50 -8.01
N LYS A 402 22.46 -15.37 -9.01
CA LYS A 402 23.50 -16.25 -9.54
C LYS A 402 24.15 -15.64 -10.78
N TYR A 403 25.22 -14.89 -10.58
CA TYR A 403 25.95 -14.21 -11.67
C TYR A 403 27.09 -15.05 -12.26
N GLY A 404 27.54 -16.09 -11.55
CA GLY A 404 28.57 -17.01 -12.02
C GLY A 404 28.04 -18.39 -12.41
N ASN A 405 28.90 -19.16 -13.09
CA ASN A 405 28.61 -20.54 -13.47
C ASN A 405 29.01 -21.52 -12.36
N PHE A 406 28.20 -21.62 -11.32
CA PHE A 406 28.41 -22.56 -10.21
C PHE A 406 27.15 -23.37 -9.88
N SER A 407 27.25 -24.42 -9.08
CA SER A 407 26.09 -25.16 -8.57
C SER A 407 25.83 -24.83 -7.11
N VAL A 408 24.57 -24.93 -6.70
CA VAL A 408 24.15 -24.72 -5.32
C VAL A 408 23.48 -25.99 -4.82
N ASP A 409 23.92 -26.48 -3.67
CA ASP A 409 23.28 -27.59 -2.98
C ASP A 409 22.06 -27.09 -2.19
N ASN A 410 20.91 -27.05 -2.85
CA ASN A 410 19.64 -26.62 -2.26
C ASN A 410 19.13 -27.59 -1.17
N SER A 411 19.78 -28.74 -0.94
CA SER A 411 19.41 -29.62 0.17
C SER A 411 19.91 -29.13 1.53
N LYS A 412 20.75 -28.07 1.54
CA LYS A 412 21.35 -27.49 2.72
C LYS A 412 20.89 -26.05 2.91
N ASP A 413 20.89 -25.62 4.16
CA ASP A 413 20.77 -24.22 4.49
C ASP A 413 22.05 -23.48 4.05
N ILE A 414 21.88 -22.25 3.57
CA ILE A 414 22.98 -21.45 3.01
C ILE A 414 22.90 -20.04 3.56
N ILE A 415 24.07 -19.46 3.87
CA ILE A 415 24.20 -18.03 4.16
C ILE A 415 25.08 -17.40 3.08
N TYR A 416 24.71 -16.19 2.63
CA TYR A 416 25.60 -15.34 1.85
C TYR A 416 25.85 -14.05 2.61
N TRP A 417 27.09 -13.60 2.68
CA TRP A 417 27.44 -12.32 3.29
C TRP A 417 28.40 -11.54 2.38
N GLY A 418 27.97 -10.37 1.91
CA GLY A 418 28.79 -9.50 1.07
C GLY A 418 28.10 -8.20 0.66
N GLN A 419 28.76 -7.44 -0.22
CA GLN A 419 28.24 -6.20 -0.82
C GLN A 419 28.09 -6.31 -2.35
N ASN A 420 28.44 -7.45 -2.95
CA ASN A 420 28.54 -7.66 -4.39
C ASN A 420 27.61 -8.79 -4.85
N VAL A 421 27.55 -9.03 -6.16
CA VAL A 421 26.85 -10.18 -6.74
C VAL A 421 27.54 -11.51 -6.41
N ILE A 422 26.78 -12.62 -6.34
CA ILE A 422 27.32 -13.95 -6.04
C ILE A 422 27.89 -14.55 -7.33
N SER A 423 29.21 -14.63 -7.38
CA SER A 423 29.95 -15.03 -8.60
C SER A 423 30.54 -16.43 -8.53
N ASP A 424 30.70 -16.98 -7.32
CA ASP A 424 31.35 -18.27 -7.13
C ASP A 424 30.74 -19.02 -5.93
N GLN A 425 30.74 -20.35 -5.96
CA GLN A 425 30.23 -21.17 -4.86
C GLN A 425 31.00 -20.94 -3.55
N SER A 426 32.29 -20.57 -3.62
CA SER A 426 33.11 -20.26 -2.45
C SER A 426 32.66 -19.02 -1.68
N ASP A 427 31.77 -18.20 -2.25
CA ASP A 427 31.11 -17.08 -1.57
C ASP A 427 30.05 -17.54 -0.54
N LEU A 428 29.53 -18.76 -0.70
CA LEU A 428 28.44 -19.30 0.11
C LEU A 428 28.97 -19.93 1.39
N PHE A 429 28.32 -19.61 2.50
CA PHE A 429 28.57 -20.18 3.81
C PHE A 429 27.67 -21.39 4.03
N TYR A 430 28.28 -22.48 4.47
CA TYR A 430 27.61 -23.69 4.92
C TYR A 430 27.91 -23.94 6.39
N LYS A 431 26.99 -24.57 7.09
CA LYS A 431 27.16 -24.93 8.50
C LYS A 431 28.33 -25.91 8.64
N GLU A 432 29.22 -25.64 9.58
CA GLU A 432 30.31 -26.54 9.97
C GLU A 432 29.70 -27.60 10.90
N ASP A 433 29.86 -28.87 10.54
CA ASP A 433 29.30 -30.03 11.26
C ASP A 433 29.82 -30.17 12.70
#